data_AF-A0A9P7EFN4-F1
#
_entry.id   AF-A0A9P7EFN4-F1
#
_cell.length_a   1.000
_cell.length_b   1.000
_cell.length_c   1.000
_cell.angle_alpha   90.00
_cell.angle_beta   90.00
_cell.angle_gamma   90.00
#
_symmetry.space_group_name_H-M   'P 1'
#
loop_
_entity.id
_entity.type
_entity.pdbx_description
1 polymer ?
#
loop_
_entity_poly.entity_id
_entity_poly.type
_entity_poly.pdbx_seq_one_letter_code
_entity_poly.pdbx_strand_id
1 'polypeptide(L)'
;MTKLPTLTAYLNAMQKLLAFILQIPPIDPSTYLRTVFLLRLTGDIMTSVPGYPPQMKELQTLLDFLDDLDQAWSAVLKNQVWDPAAGEGVDLIVRVDEIKPGDPPIRSSPVSQTERTRLRSLLVTGTAELEEWMTGLNTSGEDYQIALQNAGLLQGFDDLFSVTLSEMGTYDGSVNDPVGMEGIC
;
A
#
# COMPACT_ATOMS: atom_id res chain seq x y z
N MET A 1 -5.24 -21.69 -20.14
CA MET A 1 -4.03 -21.80 -19.31
C MET A 1 -3.77 -20.45 -18.67
N THR A 2 -3.95 -20.33 -17.35
CA THR A 2 -3.54 -19.14 -16.61
C THR A 2 -2.01 -19.11 -16.55
N LYS A 3 -1.38 -17.96 -16.82
CA LYS A 3 0.08 -17.83 -16.83
C LYS A 3 0.70 -17.86 -15.42
N LEU A 4 -0.13 -17.74 -14.38
CA LEU A 4 0.23 -17.70 -12.97
C LEU A 4 -0.69 -18.68 -12.23
N PRO A 5 -0.30 -19.96 -12.06
CA PRO A 5 -1.20 -21.00 -11.57
C PRO A 5 -1.30 -21.08 -10.04
N THR A 6 -0.39 -20.44 -9.31
CA THR A 6 -0.34 -20.47 -7.83
C THR A 6 -0.27 -19.06 -7.27
N LEU A 7 -0.69 -18.89 -6.01
CA LEU A 7 -0.60 -17.62 -5.30
C LEU A 7 0.85 -17.13 -5.25
N THR A 8 1.80 -18.00 -4.91
CA THR A 8 3.23 -17.64 -4.89
C THR A 8 3.75 -17.18 -6.26
N ALA A 9 3.34 -17.84 -7.36
CA ALA A 9 3.74 -17.39 -8.70
C ALA A 9 3.17 -16.01 -9.04
N TYR A 10 1.92 -15.76 -8.61
CA TYR A 10 1.27 -14.46 -8.74
C TYR A 10 1.96 -13.38 -7.92
N LEU A 11 2.17 -13.60 -6.63
CA LEU A 11 2.86 -12.66 -5.73
C LEU A 11 4.27 -12.33 -6.22
N ASN A 12 5.03 -13.33 -6.69
CA ASN A 12 6.35 -13.08 -7.29
C ASN A 12 6.31 -12.18 -8.54
N ALA A 13 5.24 -12.26 -9.34
CA ALA A 13 5.05 -11.37 -10.48
C ALA A 13 4.65 -9.96 -10.00
N MET A 14 3.77 -9.88 -9.00
CA MET A 14 3.33 -8.60 -8.42
C MET A 14 4.47 -7.89 -7.69
N GLN A 15 5.37 -8.61 -7.02
CA GLN A 15 6.55 -8.03 -6.36
C GLN A 15 7.46 -7.31 -7.36
N LYS A 16 7.62 -7.87 -8.58
CA LYS A 16 8.39 -7.21 -9.64
C LYS A 16 7.72 -5.93 -10.12
N LEU A 17 6.38 -5.94 -10.20
CA LEU A 17 5.62 -4.73 -10.54
C LEU A 17 5.69 -3.69 -9.43
N LEU A 18 5.57 -4.09 -8.17
CA LEU A 18 5.73 -3.23 -7.00
C LEU A 18 7.11 -2.55 -7.03
N ALA A 19 8.17 -3.34 -7.16
CA ALA A 19 9.54 -2.83 -7.27
C ALA A 19 9.67 -1.84 -8.42
N PHE A 20 9.10 -2.13 -9.60
CA PHE A 20 9.11 -1.21 -10.74
C PHE A 20 8.37 0.11 -10.45
N ILE A 21 7.18 0.05 -9.84
CA ILE A 21 6.39 1.24 -9.48
C ILE A 21 7.15 2.11 -8.48
N LEU A 22 7.84 1.50 -7.52
CA LEU A 22 8.61 2.20 -6.49
C LEU A 22 9.88 2.88 -7.01
N GLN A 23 10.36 2.51 -8.20
CA GLN A 23 11.44 3.23 -8.89
C GLN A 23 10.96 4.52 -9.58
N ILE A 24 9.65 4.75 -9.68
CA ILE A 24 9.13 6.01 -10.23
C ILE A 24 9.44 7.15 -9.23
N PRO A 25 10.11 8.23 -9.66
CA PRO A 25 10.54 9.27 -8.72
C PRO A 25 9.32 10.00 -8.10
N PRO A 26 9.37 10.34 -6.80
CA PRO A 26 8.37 11.19 -6.15
C PRO A 26 8.59 12.67 -6.51
N ILE A 27 8.73 12.96 -7.81
CA ILE A 27 8.93 14.31 -8.33
C ILE A 27 8.02 14.48 -9.55
N ASP A 28 7.36 15.63 -9.62
CA ASP A 28 6.48 15.97 -10.73
C ASP A 28 7.25 15.99 -12.06
N PRO A 29 6.65 15.51 -13.17
CA PRO A 29 5.24 15.09 -13.30
C PRO A 29 4.98 13.62 -12.94
N SER A 30 5.99 12.88 -12.47
CA SER A 30 5.91 11.41 -12.31
C SER A 30 5.18 10.97 -11.04
N THR A 31 5.01 11.85 -10.06
CA THR A 31 4.34 11.52 -8.78
C THR A 31 2.93 10.96 -8.99
N TYR A 32 2.14 11.56 -9.89
CA TYR A 32 0.80 11.06 -10.22
C TYR A 32 0.83 9.62 -10.77
N LEU A 33 1.80 9.33 -11.64
CA LEU A 33 1.94 8.01 -12.26
C LEU A 33 2.24 6.94 -11.20
N ARG A 34 3.12 7.26 -10.23
CA ARG A 34 3.45 6.37 -9.11
C ARG A 34 2.20 6.03 -8.29
N THR A 35 1.42 7.04 -7.91
CA THR A 35 0.18 6.87 -7.14
C THR A 35 -0.85 6.03 -7.88
N VAL A 36 -1.10 6.33 -9.16
CA VAL A 36 -2.11 5.61 -9.97
C VAL A 36 -1.73 4.15 -10.15
N PHE A 37 -0.47 3.85 -10.46
CA PHE A 37 -0.04 2.46 -10.60
C PHE A 37 -0.09 1.70 -9.29
N LEU A 38 0.28 2.33 -8.16
CA LEU A 38 0.20 1.66 -6.87
C LEU A 38 -1.27 1.41 -6.44
N LEU A 39 -2.18 2.36 -6.70
CA LEU A 39 -3.63 2.16 -6.53
C LEU A 39 -4.12 0.97 -7.37
N ARG A 40 -3.68 0.89 -8.62
CA ARG A 40 -4.07 -0.20 -9.52
C ARG A 40 -3.56 -1.55 -9.03
N LEU A 41 -2.28 -1.62 -8.67
CA LEU A 41 -1.67 -2.84 -8.14
C LEU A 41 -2.39 -3.30 -6.87
N THR A 42 -2.65 -2.38 -5.94
CA THR A 42 -3.37 -2.67 -4.69
C THR A 42 -4.74 -3.28 -4.98
N GLY A 43 -5.53 -2.64 -5.84
CA GLY A 43 -6.84 -3.16 -6.22
C GLY A 43 -6.78 -4.53 -6.90
N ASP A 44 -5.82 -4.74 -7.81
CA ASP A 44 -5.64 -6.03 -8.48
C ASP A 44 -5.25 -7.13 -7.49
N ILE A 45 -4.44 -6.83 -6.47
CA ILE A 45 -4.03 -7.80 -5.44
C ILE A 45 -5.18 -8.15 -4.51
N MET A 46 -5.87 -7.15 -3.96
CA MET A 46 -7.02 -7.38 -3.07
C MET A 46 -8.09 -8.24 -3.73
N THR A 47 -8.31 -8.05 -5.04
CA THR A 47 -9.34 -8.80 -5.78
C THR A 47 -8.86 -10.14 -6.33
N SER A 48 -7.57 -10.31 -6.64
CA SER A 48 -7.07 -11.54 -7.28
C SER A 48 -6.62 -12.61 -6.29
N VAL A 49 -6.15 -12.22 -5.10
CA VAL A 49 -5.67 -13.19 -4.08
C VAL A 49 -6.77 -14.18 -3.68
N PRO A 50 -8.03 -13.75 -3.41
CA PRO A 50 -9.11 -14.68 -3.10
C PRO A 50 -9.44 -15.69 -4.22
N GLY A 51 -9.00 -15.43 -5.46
CA GLY A 51 -9.15 -16.35 -6.58
C GLY A 51 -8.25 -17.59 -6.52
N TYR A 52 -7.26 -17.64 -5.63
CA TYR A 52 -6.40 -18.79 -5.39
C TYR A 52 -6.89 -19.62 -4.20
N PRO A 53 -6.69 -20.95 -4.19
CA PRO A 53 -7.04 -21.75 -3.02
C PRO A 53 -6.17 -21.36 -1.82
N PRO A 54 -6.75 -21.07 -0.65
CA PRO A 54 -6.00 -20.70 0.55
C PRO A 54 -5.17 -21.89 1.03
N GLN A 55 -3.87 -21.67 1.22
CA GLN A 55 -2.92 -22.68 1.65
C GLN A 55 -2.04 -22.11 2.76
N MET A 56 -2.01 -22.77 3.93
CA MET A 56 -1.26 -22.31 5.10
C MET A 56 0.22 -21.99 4.80
N LYS A 57 0.88 -22.80 3.95
CA LYS A 57 2.29 -22.62 3.55
C LYS A 57 2.53 -21.35 2.71
N GLU A 58 1.50 -20.77 2.09
CA GLU A 58 1.62 -19.60 1.21
C GLU A 58 1.23 -18.30 1.94
N LEU A 59 0.64 -18.39 3.14
CA LEU A 59 0.18 -17.23 3.91
C LEU A 59 1.31 -16.35 4.41
N GLN A 60 2.44 -16.92 4.84
CA GLN A 60 3.60 -16.11 5.21
C GLN A 60 4.07 -15.26 4.03
N THR A 61 4.18 -15.86 2.83
CA THR A 61 4.58 -15.13 1.63
C THR A 61 3.57 -14.04 1.24
N LEU A 62 2.28 -14.29 1.45
CA LEU A 62 1.26 -13.25 1.27
C LEU A 62 1.43 -12.12 2.29
N LEU A 63 1.63 -12.46 3.56
CA LEU A 63 1.81 -11.49 4.63
C LEU A 63 3.04 -10.62 4.40
N ASP A 64 4.19 -11.22 4.06
CA ASP A 64 5.42 -10.50 3.73
C ASP A 64 5.19 -9.52 2.56
N PHE A 65 4.46 -9.96 1.54
CA PHE A 65 4.11 -9.09 0.41
C PHE A 65 3.19 -7.93 0.83
N LEU A 66 2.20 -8.19 1.70
CA LEU A 66 1.26 -7.16 2.15
C LEU A 66 1.94 -6.13 3.07
N ASP A 67 2.92 -6.56 3.87
CA ASP A 67 3.77 -5.67 4.66
C ASP A 67 4.63 -4.77 3.75
N ASP A 68 5.29 -5.34 2.73
CA ASP A 68 5.99 -4.56 1.69
C ASP A 68 5.06 -3.54 1.02
N LEU A 69 3.81 -3.93 0.74
CA LEU A 69 2.81 -3.05 0.15
C LEU A 69 2.37 -1.94 1.12
N ASP A 70 2.28 -2.20 2.41
CA ASP A 70 1.99 -1.19 3.44
C ASP A 70 3.11 -0.15 3.53
N GLN A 71 4.37 -0.62 3.57
CA GLN A 71 5.54 0.27 3.57
C GLN A 71 5.65 1.08 2.27
N ALA A 72 5.36 0.46 1.14
CA ALA A 72 5.32 1.12 -0.16
C ALA A 72 4.30 2.28 -0.17
N TRP A 73 3.12 2.08 0.42
CA TRP A 73 2.10 3.12 0.54
C TRP A 73 2.52 4.23 1.49
N SER A 74 3.11 3.91 2.64
CA SER A 74 3.70 4.89 3.56
C SER A 74 4.69 5.80 2.84
N ALA A 75 5.62 5.22 2.06
CA ALA A 75 6.59 5.97 1.27
C ALA A 75 5.94 6.88 0.21
N VAL A 76 4.89 6.40 -0.47
CA VAL A 76 4.15 7.20 -1.46
C VAL A 76 3.40 8.35 -0.80
N LEU A 77 2.70 8.11 0.31
CA LEU A 77 1.95 9.14 1.04
C LEU A 77 2.86 10.26 1.57
N LYS A 78 4.10 9.93 1.92
CA LYS A 78 5.12 10.86 2.39
C LYS A 78 5.96 11.52 1.28
N ASN A 79 5.73 11.20 0.01
CA ASN A 79 6.57 11.62 -1.12
C ASN A 79 8.05 11.22 -0.99
N GLN A 80 8.30 10.06 -0.41
CA GLN A 80 9.66 9.54 -0.17
C GLN A 80 10.15 8.68 -1.34
N VAL A 81 11.47 8.59 -1.49
CA VAL A 81 12.10 7.63 -2.40
C VAL A 81 12.09 6.26 -1.73
N TRP A 82 11.98 5.21 -2.51
CA TRP A 82 12.06 3.85 -1.98
C TRP A 82 13.52 3.38 -1.89
N ASP A 83 13.94 2.93 -0.71
CA ASP A 83 15.18 2.19 -0.55
C ASP A 83 14.89 0.67 -0.62
N PRO A 84 15.26 -0.02 -1.72
CA PRO A 84 15.02 -1.45 -1.87
C PRO A 84 15.85 -2.32 -0.93
N ALA A 85 16.93 -1.80 -0.33
CA ALA A 85 17.76 -2.57 0.61
C ALA A 85 17.16 -2.58 2.01
N ALA A 86 16.56 -1.46 2.42
CA ALA A 86 15.91 -1.31 3.72
C ALA A 86 14.42 -1.67 3.69
N GLY A 87 13.77 -1.64 2.53
CA GLY A 87 12.33 -1.90 2.41
C GLY A 87 11.48 -0.75 2.94
N GLU A 88 12.00 0.48 2.91
CA GLU A 88 11.33 1.64 3.50
C GLU A 88 11.47 2.91 2.63
N GLY A 89 10.61 3.89 2.95
CA GLY A 89 10.68 5.23 2.36
C GLY A 89 11.77 6.08 3.02
N VAL A 90 12.63 6.68 2.21
CA VAL A 90 13.68 7.62 2.63
C VAL A 90 13.45 9.01 2.03
N ASP A 91 13.78 10.03 2.80
CA ASP A 91 13.63 11.42 2.36
C ASP A 91 14.57 11.73 1.18
N LEU A 92 14.01 12.37 0.15
CA LEU A 92 14.78 12.84 -0.99
C LEU A 92 15.61 14.07 -0.59
N ILE A 93 16.91 13.90 -0.46
CA ILE A 93 17.84 15.01 -0.21
C ILE A 93 18.35 15.53 -1.55
N VAL A 94 17.88 16.72 -1.96
CA VAL A 94 18.42 17.43 -3.12
C VAL A 94 19.49 18.41 -2.67
N ARG A 95 20.69 18.34 -3.27
CA ARG A 95 21.76 19.28 -2.97
C ARG A 95 21.49 20.61 -3.66
N VAL A 96 21.59 21.72 -2.91
CA VAL A 96 21.35 23.07 -3.42
C VAL A 96 22.29 23.41 -4.60
N ASP A 97 23.52 22.88 -4.58
CA ASP A 97 24.52 23.09 -5.63
C ASP A 97 24.14 22.46 -6.98
N GLU A 98 23.20 21.51 -7.00
CA GLU A 98 22.71 20.84 -8.21
C GLU A 98 21.55 21.62 -8.87
N ILE A 99 20.97 22.60 -8.15
CA ILE A 99 19.89 23.45 -8.65
C ILE A 99 20.49 24.61 -9.43
N LYS A 100 20.43 24.55 -10.77
CA LYS A 100 20.94 25.64 -11.61
C LYS A 100 19.95 26.80 -11.63
N PRO A 101 20.45 28.05 -11.65
CA PRO A 101 19.59 29.22 -11.86
C PRO A 101 18.85 29.11 -13.20
N GLY A 102 17.52 29.03 -13.16
CA GLY A 102 16.66 28.92 -14.34
C GLY A 102 16.04 27.54 -14.58
N ASP A 103 16.46 26.50 -13.84
CA ASP A 103 15.76 25.21 -13.88
C ASP A 103 14.38 25.32 -13.21
N PRO A 104 13.38 24.56 -13.70
CA PRO A 104 12.07 24.53 -13.07
C PRO A 104 12.17 24.05 -11.61
N PRO A 105 11.36 24.60 -10.69
CA PRO A 105 11.39 24.20 -9.30
C PRO A 105 11.05 22.71 -9.17
N ILE A 106 11.83 21.99 -8.38
CA ILE A 106 11.54 20.61 -8.00
C ILE A 106 10.27 20.63 -7.14
N ARG A 107 9.25 19.90 -7.58
CA ARG A 107 7.94 19.82 -6.92
C ARG A 107 7.54 18.37 -6.79
N SER A 108 6.80 18.06 -5.72
CA SER A 108 6.04 16.82 -5.63
C SER A 108 4.61 17.16 -5.26
N SER A 109 3.67 16.65 -6.06
CA SER A 109 2.25 16.76 -5.77
C SER A 109 1.83 15.65 -4.81
N PRO A 110 1.35 15.95 -3.60
CA PRO A 110 0.91 14.92 -2.66
C PRO A 110 -0.31 14.17 -3.20
N VAL A 111 -0.51 12.94 -2.70
CA VAL A 111 -1.71 12.14 -3.01
C VAL A 111 -2.97 12.92 -2.65
N SER A 112 -3.88 13.05 -3.61
CA SER A 112 -5.12 13.82 -3.45
C SER A 112 -6.09 13.16 -2.47
N GLN A 113 -7.04 13.94 -1.94
CA GLN A 113 -8.05 13.40 -1.03
C GLN A 113 -8.86 12.27 -1.68
N THR A 114 -9.24 12.42 -2.96
CA THR A 114 -9.97 11.38 -3.69
C THR A 114 -9.18 10.08 -3.81
N GLU A 115 -7.87 10.17 -4.06
CA GLU A 115 -6.99 8.99 -4.11
C GLU A 115 -6.86 8.34 -2.72
N ARG A 116 -6.75 9.14 -1.65
CA ARG A 116 -6.78 8.65 -0.25
C ARG A 116 -8.09 7.94 0.08
N THR A 117 -9.24 8.51 -0.28
CA THR A 117 -10.55 7.87 -0.10
C THR A 117 -10.61 6.53 -0.84
N ARG A 118 -10.13 6.50 -2.09
CA ARG A 118 -10.11 5.30 -2.91
C ARG A 118 -9.20 4.22 -2.32
N LEU A 119 -8.00 4.59 -1.88
CA LEU A 119 -7.09 3.67 -1.21
C LEU A 119 -7.72 3.07 0.05
N ARG A 120 -8.26 3.92 0.93
CA ARG A 120 -8.94 3.46 2.15
C ARG A 120 -10.07 2.47 1.83
N SER A 121 -10.89 2.75 0.83
CA SER A 121 -11.96 1.81 0.41
C SER A 121 -11.39 0.48 -0.08
N LEU A 122 -10.31 0.49 -0.86
CA LEU A 122 -9.67 -0.73 -1.35
C LEU A 122 -9.09 -1.57 -0.21
N LEU A 123 -8.45 -0.92 0.77
CA LEU A 123 -7.85 -1.63 1.90
C LEU A 123 -8.91 -2.23 2.81
N VAL A 124 -9.92 -1.46 3.22
CA VAL A 124 -10.97 -1.95 4.14
C VAL A 124 -11.80 -3.07 3.51
N THR A 125 -12.19 -2.93 2.23
CA THR A 125 -12.92 -3.99 1.54
C THR A 125 -12.03 -5.20 1.26
N GLY A 126 -10.79 -4.97 0.83
CA GLY A 126 -9.84 -6.03 0.53
C GLY A 126 -9.45 -6.87 1.75
N THR A 127 -9.24 -6.26 2.91
CA THR A 127 -8.95 -7.01 4.15
C THR A 127 -10.14 -7.87 4.57
N ALA A 128 -11.38 -7.37 4.46
CA ALA A 128 -12.58 -8.16 4.74
C ALA A 128 -12.72 -9.35 3.77
N GLU A 129 -12.44 -9.15 2.48
CA GLU A 129 -12.44 -10.24 1.48
C GLU A 129 -11.33 -11.28 1.77
N LEU A 130 -10.16 -10.84 2.24
CA LEU A 130 -9.07 -11.73 2.64
C LEU A 130 -9.42 -12.54 3.91
N GLU A 131 -10.07 -11.92 4.89
CA GLU A 131 -10.58 -12.61 6.09
C GLU A 131 -11.59 -13.70 5.71
N GLU A 132 -12.56 -13.37 4.85
CA GLU A 132 -13.52 -14.35 4.32
C GLU A 132 -12.80 -15.48 3.57
N TRP A 133 -11.83 -15.14 2.72
CA TRP A 133 -11.03 -16.11 1.99
C TRP A 133 -10.25 -17.08 2.90
N MET A 134 -9.69 -16.58 4.02
CA MET A 134 -8.97 -17.40 5.00
C MET A 134 -9.87 -18.41 5.72
N THR A 135 -11.19 -18.19 5.79
CA THR A 135 -12.12 -19.20 6.32
C THR A 135 -12.12 -20.51 5.50
N GLY A 136 -11.67 -20.45 4.25
CA GLY A 136 -11.51 -21.62 3.38
C GLY A 136 -10.24 -22.44 3.63
N LEU A 137 -9.40 -22.06 4.60
CA LEU A 137 -8.20 -22.82 4.95
C LEU A 137 -8.55 -24.24 5.42
N ASN A 138 -7.78 -25.23 4.96
CA ASN A 138 -7.91 -26.59 5.47
C ASN A 138 -7.25 -26.71 6.84
N THR A 139 -8.00 -26.38 7.89
CA THR A 139 -7.54 -26.30 9.29
C THR A 139 -7.75 -27.60 10.08
N SER A 140 -7.98 -28.74 9.41
CA SER A 140 -8.28 -30.02 10.08
C SER A 140 -9.43 -29.96 11.10
N GLY A 141 -10.38 -29.02 10.94
CA GLY A 141 -11.54 -28.84 11.82
C GLY A 141 -11.37 -27.79 12.92
N GLU A 142 -10.21 -27.11 13.00
CA GLU A 142 -9.99 -25.98 13.91
C GLU A 142 -10.48 -24.65 13.28
N ASP A 143 -10.76 -23.65 14.11
CA ASP A 143 -11.01 -22.29 13.62
C ASP A 143 -9.74 -21.74 12.94
N TYR A 144 -9.88 -21.04 11.81
CA TYR A 144 -8.75 -20.49 11.08
C TYR A 144 -7.94 -19.50 11.92
N GLN A 145 -8.58 -18.76 12.84
CA GLN A 145 -7.89 -17.84 13.73
C GLN A 145 -6.94 -18.60 14.68
N ILE A 146 -7.38 -19.74 15.21
CA ILE A 146 -6.55 -20.61 16.05
C ILE A 146 -5.40 -21.20 15.23
N ALA A 147 -5.67 -21.63 14.00
CA ALA A 147 -4.65 -22.15 13.10
C ALA A 147 -3.58 -21.09 12.75
N LEU A 148 -4.00 -19.85 12.50
CA LEU A 148 -3.09 -18.71 12.29
C LEU A 148 -2.31 -18.35 13.54
N GLN A 149 -2.94 -18.40 14.72
CA GLN A 149 -2.28 -18.14 15.99
C GLN A 149 -1.18 -19.17 16.26
N ASN A 150 -1.47 -20.46 16.02
CA ASN A 150 -0.51 -21.55 16.15
C ASN A 150 0.65 -21.43 15.16
N ALA A 151 0.40 -20.86 13.98
CA ALA A 151 1.43 -20.55 12.99
C ALA A 151 2.19 -19.24 13.26
N GLY A 152 1.78 -18.45 14.25
CA GLY A 152 2.37 -17.14 14.56
C GLY A 152 2.03 -16.04 13.55
N LEU A 153 1.00 -16.24 12.72
CA LEU A 153 0.63 -15.34 11.62
C LEU A 153 -0.50 -14.38 11.98
N LEU A 154 -1.29 -14.68 13.01
CA LEU A 154 -2.53 -13.95 13.32
C LEU A 154 -2.27 -12.44 13.51
N GLN A 155 -1.26 -12.08 14.30
CA GLN A 155 -0.92 -10.69 14.58
C GLN A 155 -0.61 -9.90 13.30
N GLY A 156 0.10 -10.52 12.35
CA GLY A 156 0.42 -9.85 11.09
C GLY A 156 -0.81 -9.57 10.24
N PHE A 157 -1.80 -10.47 10.26
CA PHE A 157 -3.08 -10.23 9.58
C PHE A 157 -3.93 -9.17 10.30
N ASP A 158 -3.90 -9.13 11.63
CA ASP A 158 -4.60 -8.12 12.43
C ASP A 158 -4.01 -6.71 12.25
N ASP A 159 -2.69 -6.62 12.04
CA ASP A 159 -1.96 -5.35 11.87
C ASP A 159 -1.87 -4.87 10.41
N LEU A 160 -2.55 -5.55 9.47
CA LEU A 160 -2.50 -5.23 8.04
C LEU A 160 -2.86 -3.76 7.76
N PHE A 161 -1.99 -3.09 7.02
CA PHE A 161 -2.15 -1.70 6.61
C PHE A 161 -2.27 -0.69 7.75
N SER A 162 -1.90 -1.07 8.98
CA SER A 162 -1.97 -0.18 10.14
C SER A 162 -1.13 1.09 9.92
N VAL A 163 0.03 0.98 9.25
CA VAL A 163 0.89 2.13 8.93
C VAL A 163 0.17 3.04 7.93
N THR A 164 -0.24 2.52 6.78
CA THR A 164 -0.91 3.29 5.73
C THR A 164 -2.20 3.95 6.24
N LEU A 165 -3.02 3.24 7.03
CA LEU A 165 -4.26 3.78 7.59
C LEU A 165 -3.99 4.93 8.59
N SER A 166 -2.92 4.82 9.38
CA SER A 166 -2.46 5.86 10.31
C SER A 166 -1.97 7.09 9.55
N GLU A 167 -1.16 6.91 8.50
CA GLU A 167 -0.64 8.00 7.65
C GLU A 167 -1.73 8.75 6.87
N MET A 168 -2.82 8.05 6.53
CA MET A 168 -3.98 8.70 5.92
C MET A 168 -4.80 9.53 6.92
N GLY A 169 -4.56 9.37 8.22
CA GLY A 169 -5.30 9.99 9.32
C GLY A 169 -6.73 9.46 9.45
N THR A 170 -7.32 9.56 10.64
CA THR A 170 -8.74 9.29 10.83
C THR A 170 -9.55 10.31 10.00
N TYR A 171 -10.60 9.86 9.32
CA TYR A 171 -11.55 10.74 8.63
C TYR A 171 -12.33 11.54 9.70
N ASP A 172 -11.67 12.49 10.36
CA ASP A 172 -12.37 13.46 11.17
C ASP A 172 -12.95 14.49 10.19
N GLY A 173 -14.28 14.61 10.17
CA GLY A 173 -15.02 15.46 9.25
C GLY A 173 -14.82 16.97 9.49
N SER A 174 -13.67 17.39 10.03
CA SER A 174 -13.34 18.75 10.43
C SER A 174 -12.64 19.57 9.34
N VAL A 175 -12.77 19.18 8.06
CA VAL A 175 -12.45 20.09 6.94
C VAL A 175 -13.65 21.02 6.70
N ASN A 176 -13.94 21.86 7.69
CA ASN A 176 -14.65 23.13 7.57
C ASN A 176 -14.47 23.85 8.91
N ASP A 177 -13.28 24.37 9.14
CA ASP A 177 -13.07 25.45 10.10
C ASP A 177 -13.25 26.77 9.32
N PRO A 178 -14.37 27.50 9.43
CA PRO A 178 -14.55 28.80 8.81
C PRO A 178 -13.89 29.91 9.65
N VAL A 179 -12.72 29.65 10.22
CA VAL A 179 -11.96 30.64 11.01
C VAL A 179 -10.91 31.27 10.09
N GLY A 180 -11.38 32.01 9.09
CA GLY A 180 -10.50 32.59 8.07
C GLY A 180 -11.14 33.65 7.16
N MET A 181 -12.28 34.22 7.53
CA MET A 181 -12.81 35.43 6.89
C MET A 181 -12.99 36.54 7.93
N GLU A 182 -11.88 37.01 8.48
CA GLU A 182 -11.79 38.41 8.93
C GLU A 182 -10.84 39.13 7.98
N GLY A 183 -11.45 39.79 7.00
CA GLY A 183 -10.79 40.50 5.91
C GLY A 183 -11.64 41.67 5.44
N ILE A 184 -11.66 42.72 6.27
CA ILE A 184 -11.62 44.15 5.90
C ILE A 184 -12.50 44.58 4.69
N CYS A 185 -13.61 45.25 5.01
CA CYS A 185 -14.14 46.40 4.26
C CYS A 185 -14.81 47.35 5.27
#